data_AF-A0A1C5GF08-F1
#
_entry.id   AF-A0A1C5GF08-F1
#
_cell.length_a   1.000
_cell.length_b   1.000
_cell.length_c   1.000
_cell.angle_alpha   90.00
_cell.angle_beta   90.00
_cell.angle_gamma   90.00
#
_symmetry.space_group_name_H-M   'P 1'
#
loop_
_entity.id
_entity.type
_entity.pdbx_description
1 polymer ?
#
loop_
_entity_poly.entity_id
_entity_poly.type
_entity_poly.pdbx_seq_one_letter_code
_entity_poly.pdbx_strand_id
1 'polypeptide(L)'
;MQISVLRRWWPVAAVVLLLAVAALSSAHSSIGASRIPPATDSIPYVPEYPTAAPDPSIPVEPRDTAETTGARIPGWLVTAVVGLLGLALLGAFGYLTWTLVRGAMRRTTRALPGRRPRRTPEGTAREVAAALDAGLEELDDRATDPRTAVIACWVRLEEAAAGAGVPRLAGDTPTDLVSRLLRGDPSAGVPAIVSADVLAEFAHVYRKARYATREVDEHTRDQARAALRRLRGELAAVVADADAEVPA
;
A
#
# COMPACT_ATOMS: atom_id res chain seq x y z
N MET A 1 -8.06 -13.97 -9.16
CA MET A 1 -8.44 -13.67 -7.77
C MET A 1 -7.95 -12.25 -7.41
N GLN A 2 -8.63 -11.21 -7.90
CA GLN A 2 -8.20 -9.79 -7.87
C GLN A 2 -9.12 -8.89 -7.03
N ILE A 3 -10.11 -9.46 -6.34
CA ILE A 3 -11.24 -8.70 -5.79
C ILE A 3 -10.96 -8.17 -4.36
N SER A 4 -10.09 -8.83 -3.57
CA SER A 4 -9.91 -8.53 -2.15
C SER A 4 -9.09 -7.27 -1.86
N VAL A 5 -8.09 -6.95 -2.69
CA VAL A 5 -7.27 -5.74 -2.53
C VAL A 5 -8.03 -4.51 -3.03
N LEU A 6 -8.76 -4.64 -4.14
CA LEU A 6 -9.64 -3.58 -4.65
C LEU A 6 -10.70 -3.22 -3.61
N ARG A 7 -11.28 -4.22 -2.93
CA ARG A 7 -12.28 -4.02 -1.86
C ARG A 7 -11.70 -3.38 -0.59
N ARG A 8 -10.40 -3.53 -0.32
CA ARG A 8 -9.74 -2.95 0.88
C ARG A 8 -9.50 -1.45 0.76
N TRP A 9 -9.28 -0.96 -0.47
CA TRP A 9 -9.04 0.45 -0.75
C TRP A 9 -10.27 1.17 -1.31
N TRP A 10 -11.30 0.41 -1.72
CA TRP A 10 -12.61 0.94 -2.10
C TRP A 10 -13.26 1.85 -1.04
N PRO A 11 -13.26 1.58 0.28
CA PRO A 11 -13.84 2.51 1.25
C PRO A 11 -13.03 3.81 1.33
N VAL A 12 -11.71 3.76 1.17
CA VAL A 12 -10.86 4.97 1.17
C VAL A 12 -11.10 5.79 -0.09
N ALA A 13 -11.16 5.15 -1.26
CA ALA A 13 -11.49 5.81 -2.52
C ALA A 13 -12.92 6.39 -2.51
N ALA A 14 -13.88 5.67 -1.94
CA ALA A 14 -15.25 6.13 -1.77
C ALA A 14 -15.35 7.32 -0.82
N VAL A 15 -14.63 7.31 0.30
CA VAL A 15 -14.56 8.44 1.24
C VAL A 15 -13.91 9.66 0.59
N VAL A 16 -12.80 9.47 -0.14
CA VAL A 16 -12.14 10.58 -0.86
C VAL A 16 -13.05 11.14 -1.96
N LEU A 17 -13.73 10.28 -2.72
CA LEU A 17 -14.70 10.70 -3.74
C LEU A 17 -15.89 11.43 -3.10
N LEU A 18 -16.44 10.93 -1.99
CA LEU A 18 -17.53 11.56 -1.25
C LEU A 18 -17.11 12.92 -0.69
N LEU A 19 -15.90 13.03 -0.12
CA LEU A 19 -15.37 14.29 0.39
C LEU A 19 -15.11 15.28 -0.74
N ALA A 20 -14.61 14.83 -1.90
CA ALA A 20 -14.43 15.66 -3.07
C ALA A 20 -15.79 16.15 -3.61
N VAL A 21 -16.77 15.27 -3.77
CA VAL A 21 -18.13 15.63 -4.21
C VAL A 21 -18.80 16.56 -3.19
N ALA A 22 -18.65 16.32 -1.89
CA ALA A 22 -19.19 17.20 -0.85
C ALA A 22 -18.53 18.59 -0.87
N ALA A 23 -17.21 18.67 -1.07
CA ALA A 23 -16.49 19.93 -1.20
C ALA A 23 -16.92 20.69 -2.47
N LEU A 24 -17.07 20.01 -3.61
CA LEU A 24 -17.54 20.61 -4.86
C LEU A 24 -19.01 21.06 -4.76
N SER A 25 -19.88 20.26 -4.14
CA SER A 25 -21.29 20.60 -3.92
C SER A 25 -21.46 21.76 -2.94
N SER A 26 -20.66 21.82 -1.89
CA SER A 26 -20.64 22.95 -0.95
C SER A 26 -20.19 24.24 -1.65
N ALA A 27 -19.15 24.16 -2.49
CA ALA A 27 -18.66 25.30 -3.26
C ALA A 27 -19.67 25.80 -4.32
N HIS A 28 -20.56 24.94 -4.83
CA HIS A 28 -21.60 25.31 -5.81
C HIS A 28 -22.98 25.56 -5.19
N SER A 29 -23.16 25.29 -3.89
CA SER A 29 -24.41 25.59 -3.18
C SER A 29 -24.41 27.03 -2.67
N SER A 30 -24.28 27.98 -3.59
CA SER A 30 -24.83 29.31 -3.37
C SER A 30 -26.36 29.20 -3.52
N ILE A 31 -27.04 28.75 -2.46
CA ILE A 31 -28.49 28.91 -2.36
C ILE A 31 -28.75 30.42 -2.34
N GLY A 32 -29.06 30.96 -3.52
CA GLY A 32 -29.52 32.31 -3.74
C GLY A 32 -30.94 32.44 -3.21
N ALA A 33 -31.09 32.60 -1.90
CA ALA A 33 -32.35 32.96 -1.28
C ALA A 33 -32.55 34.49 -1.38
N SER A 34 -32.93 35.00 -2.55
CA SER A 34 -33.27 36.43 -2.68
C SER A 34 -34.19 36.78 -3.85
N ARG A 35 -35.19 35.94 -4.14
CA ARG A 35 -36.38 36.42 -4.84
C ARG A 35 -37.63 35.89 -4.15
N ILE A 36 -38.14 36.68 -3.21
CA ILE A 36 -39.54 36.59 -2.79
C ILE A 36 -40.35 37.21 -3.94
N PRO A 37 -41.18 36.45 -4.66
CA PRO A 37 -42.11 37.04 -5.62
C PRO A 37 -43.10 37.93 -4.83
N PRO A 38 -43.44 39.14 -5.29
CA PRO A 38 -44.52 39.90 -4.66
C PRO A 38 -45.79 39.05 -4.73
N ALA A 39 -46.34 38.70 -3.57
CA ALA A 39 -47.62 38.03 -3.49
C ALA A 39 -48.68 38.93 -4.14
N THR A 40 -49.26 38.44 -5.23
CA THR A 40 -50.41 39.01 -5.91
C THR A 40 -51.60 39.13 -4.97
N ASP A 41 -51.98 40.38 -4.67
CA ASP A 41 -53.35 40.95 -4.78
C ASP A 41 -54.57 40.18 -4.24
N SER A 42 -54.46 39.57 -3.06
CA SER A 42 -55.65 39.25 -2.26
C SER A 42 -55.37 39.35 -0.77
N ILE A 43 -55.44 40.56 -0.23
CA ILE A 43 -55.43 40.80 1.22
C ILE A 43 -56.89 40.64 1.71
N PRO A 44 -57.19 39.74 2.66
CA PRO A 44 -58.50 39.69 3.30
C PRO A 44 -58.81 41.02 4.02
N TYR A 45 -60.06 41.49 3.88
CA TYR A 45 -60.62 42.72 4.42
C TYR A 45 -60.01 43.13 5.78
N VAL A 46 -59.24 44.22 5.78
CA VAL A 46 -58.68 44.84 6.98
C VAL A 46 -59.73 45.83 7.50
N PRO A 47 -60.16 45.75 8.78
CA PRO A 47 -61.09 46.72 9.34
C PRO A 47 -60.51 48.14 9.28
N GLU A 48 -61.28 49.07 8.73
CA GLU A 48 -60.95 50.50 8.73
C GLU A 48 -60.86 51.01 10.19
N TYR A 49 -59.65 51.35 10.64
CA TYR A 49 -59.48 52.05 11.91
C TYR A 49 -59.71 53.55 11.70
N PRO A 50 -60.41 54.26 12.61
CA PRO A 50 -60.60 55.69 12.49
C PRO A 50 -59.23 56.40 12.48
N THR A 51 -59.02 57.22 11.44
CA THR A 51 -57.81 58.00 11.20
C THR A 51 -57.52 58.93 12.38
N ALA A 52 -56.69 58.48 13.32
CA ALA A 52 -55.95 59.38 14.20
C ALA A 52 -54.90 60.11 13.33
N ALA A 53 -54.68 61.39 13.63
CA ALA A 53 -53.77 62.26 12.89
C ALA A 53 -52.42 61.56 12.64
N PRO A 54 -51.80 61.73 11.45
CA PRO A 54 -50.55 61.06 11.12
C PRO A 54 -49.47 61.51 12.11
N ASP A 55 -48.98 60.58 12.92
CA ASP A 55 -47.72 60.79 13.65
C ASP A 55 -46.62 61.11 12.63
N PRO A 56 -45.67 62.02 12.96
CA PRO A 56 -44.55 62.31 12.08
C PRO A 56 -43.77 61.03 11.82
N SER A 57 -43.94 60.47 10.63
CA SER A 57 -43.18 59.32 10.19
C SER A 57 -41.72 59.74 10.09
N ILE A 58 -40.84 59.00 10.76
CA ILE A 58 -39.40 59.20 10.60
C ILE A 58 -39.09 58.99 9.12
N PRO A 59 -38.41 59.92 8.44
CA PRO A 59 -38.03 59.74 7.05
C PRO A 59 -37.17 58.49 6.97
N VAL A 60 -37.73 57.44 6.37
CA VAL A 60 -36.99 56.23 6.02
C VAL A 60 -36.14 56.63 4.82
N GLU A 61 -34.89 56.96 5.10
CA GLU A 61 -33.87 57.10 4.07
C GLU A 61 -33.78 55.76 3.32
N PRO A 62 -33.88 55.74 1.97
CA PRO A 62 -33.65 54.53 1.22
C PRO A 62 -32.26 54.04 1.58
N ARG A 63 -32.17 52.91 2.27
CA ARG A 63 -30.90 52.20 2.44
C ARG A 63 -30.54 51.66 1.07
N ASP A 64 -29.89 52.48 0.26
CA ASP A 64 -29.21 52.03 -0.94
C ASP A 64 -28.17 51.00 -0.50
N THR A 65 -28.43 49.77 -0.90
CA THR A 65 -27.58 48.60 -0.71
C THR A 65 -27.37 48.22 0.76
N ALA A 66 -28.12 47.20 1.19
CA ALA A 66 -27.50 46.17 2.00
C ALA A 66 -26.37 45.57 1.14
N GLU A 67 -25.19 46.20 1.15
CA GLU A 67 -23.98 45.54 0.70
C GLU A 67 -23.91 44.25 1.49
N THR A 68 -24.05 43.16 0.78
CA THR A 68 -23.84 41.82 1.27
C THR A 68 -22.46 41.78 1.92
N THR A 69 -22.43 41.88 3.26
CA THR A 69 -21.30 41.45 4.09
C THR A 69 -21.21 39.92 4.06
N GLY A 70 -21.23 39.33 2.86
CA GLY A 70 -20.70 38.00 2.63
C GLY A 70 -19.20 38.18 2.61
N ALA A 71 -18.51 37.63 3.61
CA ALA A 71 -17.05 37.62 3.67
C ALA A 71 -16.49 37.29 2.28
N ARG A 72 -15.96 38.29 1.59
CA ARG A 72 -15.46 38.16 0.22
C ARG A 72 -14.18 37.34 0.29
N ILE A 73 -14.32 36.02 0.23
CA ILE A 73 -13.18 35.10 0.25
C ILE A 73 -12.27 35.52 -0.91
N PRO A 74 -11.02 35.93 -0.63
CA PRO A 74 -10.13 36.36 -1.69
C PRO A 74 -9.92 35.22 -2.68
N GLY A 75 -10.05 35.48 -3.98
CA GLY A 75 -9.91 34.44 -5.01
C GLY A 75 -8.57 33.70 -4.95
N TRP A 76 -7.51 34.35 -4.44
CA TRP A 76 -6.19 33.73 -4.24
C TRP A 76 -6.23 32.58 -3.21
N LEU A 77 -7.14 32.63 -2.25
CA LEU A 77 -7.28 31.63 -1.19
C LEU A 77 -7.91 30.35 -1.75
N VAL A 78 -8.87 30.48 -2.67
CA VAL A 78 -9.42 29.35 -3.44
C VAL A 78 -8.32 28.70 -4.29
N THR A 79 -7.52 29.49 -5.01
CA THR A 79 -6.41 28.94 -5.81
C THR A 79 -5.34 28.27 -4.95
N ALA A 80 -5.04 28.83 -3.76
CA ALA A 80 -4.07 28.24 -2.84
C ALA A 80 -4.56 26.90 -2.28
N VAL A 81 -5.83 26.82 -1.88
CA VAL A 81 -6.44 25.56 -1.38
C VAL A 81 -6.49 24.51 -2.48
N VAL A 82 -6.89 24.88 -3.71
CA VAL A 82 -6.91 23.95 -4.86
C VAL A 82 -5.50 23.46 -5.20
N GLY A 83 -4.51 24.35 -5.18
CA GLY A 83 -3.11 23.97 -5.40
C GLY A 83 -2.58 23.00 -4.33
N LEU A 84 -2.89 23.27 -3.06
CA LEU A 84 -2.49 22.41 -1.94
C LEU A 84 -3.17 21.03 -2.01
N LEU A 85 -4.46 21.00 -2.39
CA LEU A 85 -5.20 19.75 -2.59
C LEU A 85 -4.62 18.94 -3.76
N GLY A 86 -4.30 19.60 -4.87
CA GLY A 86 -3.63 18.98 -6.02
C GLY A 86 -2.29 18.38 -5.64
N LEU A 87 -1.46 19.12 -4.89
CA LEU A 87 -0.16 18.63 -4.41
C LEU A 87 -0.30 17.43 -3.46
N ALA A 88 -1.29 17.46 -2.56
CA ALA A 88 -1.58 16.35 -1.67
C ALA A 88 -2.03 15.10 -2.44
N LEU A 89 -2.87 15.27 -3.46
CA LEU A 89 -3.29 14.17 -4.35
C LEU A 89 -2.12 13.60 -5.15
N LEU A 90 -1.25 14.45 -5.68
CA LEU A 90 -0.02 14.05 -6.36
C LEU A 90 0.92 13.26 -5.44
N GLY A 91 1.11 13.72 -4.21
CA GLY A 91 1.90 13.01 -3.19
C GLY A 91 1.29 11.65 -2.83
N ALA A 92 -0.02 11.61 -2.60
CA ALA A 92 -0.75 10.37 -2.32
C ALA A 92 -0.70 9.40 -3.51
N PHE A 93 -0.81 9.90 -4.74
CA PHE A 93 -0.70 9.10 -5.96
C PHE A 93 0.72 8.60 -6.14
N GLY A 94 1.75 9.42 -5.94
CA GLY A 94 3.16 9.01 -5.99
C GLY A 94 3.47 7.94 -4.95
N TYR A 95 3.01 8.12 -3.71
CA TYR A 95 3.14 7.12 -2.65
C TYR A 95 2.38 5.83 -2.98
N LEU A 96 1.16 5.92 -3.50
CA LEU A 96 0.39 4.76 -3.94
C LEU A 96 1.09 4.04 -5.10
N THR A 97 1.61 4.78 -6.07
CA THR A 97 2.32 4.22 -7.22
C THR A 97 3.62 3.57 -6.76
N TRP A 98 4.37 4.19 -5.84
CA TRP A 98 5.58 3.60 -5.27
C TRP A 98 5.30 2.34 -4.45
N THR A 99 4.27 2.35 -3.60
CA THR A 99 3.85 1.16 -2.83
C THR A 99 3.29 0.07 -3.73
N LEU A 100 2.58 0.44 -4.81
CA LEU A 100 2.10 -0.49 -5.83
C LEU A 100 3.25 -1.03 -6.68
N VAL A 101 4.25 -0.25 -7.06
CA VAL A 101 5.42 -0.70 -7.81
C VAL A 101 6.28 -1.60 -6.93
N ARG A 102 6.51 -1.26 -5.66
CA ARG A 102 7.20 -2.13 -4.70
C ARG A 102 6.40 -3.42 -4.45
N GLY A 103 5.07 -3.31 -4.37
CA GLY A 103 4.16 -4.45 -4.24
C GLY A 103 3.99 -5.26 -5.52
N ALA A 104 4.14 -4.65 -6.68
CA ALA A 104 4.03 -5.26 -8.00
C ALA A 104 5.33 -5.92 -8.40
N MET A 105 6.50 -5.35 -8.09
CA MET A 105 7.77 -6.08 -8.16
C MET A 105 7.72 -7.35 -7.29
N ARG A 106 7.03 -7.31 -6.14
CA ARG A 106 6.71 -8.48 -5.28
C ARG A 106 5.56 -9.37 -5.78
N ARG A 107 4.83 -8.99 -6.84
CA ARG A 107 3.71 -9.76 -7.43
C ARG A 107 3.95 -10.18 -8.88
N THR A 108 4.88 -9.56 -9.59
CA THR A 108 5.26 -9.90 -10.96
C THR A 108 5.99 -11.25 -11.00
N THR A 109 6.57 -11.68 -9.87
CA THR A 109 6.98 -13.07 -9.64
C THR A 109 5.81 -14.05 -9.50
N ARG A 110 4.55 -13.58 -9.40
CA ARG A 110 3.35 -14.39 -9.20
C ARG A 110 2.53 -14.67 -10.47
N ALA A 111 3.00 -14.33 -11.67
CA ALA A 111 2.25 -14.54 -12.91
C ALA A 111 3.08 -15.23 -14.01
N LEU A 112 3.00 -16.57 -14.05
CA LEU A 112 2.27 -17.34 -15.05
C LEU A 112 2.71 -18.82 -14.94
N PRO A 113 1.78 -19.79 -14.96
CA PRO A 113 2.08 -21.20 -15.27
C PRO A 113 2.30 -21.30 -16.79
N GLY A 114 3.30 -20.58 -17.28
CA GLY A 114 3.86 -20.77 -18.61
C GLY A 114 4.92 -21.85 -18.48
N ARG A 115 4.77 -22.93 -19.22
CA ARG A 115 5.74 -24.00 -19.43
C ARG A 115 7.14 -23.39 -19.63
N ARG A 116 7.94 -23.30 -18.56
CA ARG A 116 9.27 -22.68 -18.59
C ARG A 116 10.30 -23.73 -19.06
N PRO A 117 11.31 -23.33 -19.85
CA PRO A 117 12.34 -24.23 -20.36
C PRO A 117 13.07 -24.89 -19.18
N ARG A 118 13.58 -26.11 -19.38
CA ARG A 118 14.42 -26.85 -18.42
C ARG A 118 15.50 -25.89 -17.89
N ARG A 119 15.32 -25.41 -16.66
CA ARG A 119 16.34 -24.62 -15.97
C ARG A 119 17.43 -25.57 -15.50
N THR A 120 18.68 -25.12 -15.63
CA THR A 120 19.82 -25.84 -15.08
C THR A 120 19.84 -25.67 -13.56
N PRO A 121 20.36 -26.66 -12.82
CA PRO A 121 20.53 -26.59 -11.37
C PRO A 121 21.30 -25.35 -10.91
N GLU A 122 22.32 -24.94 -11.68
CA GLU A 122 23.11 -23.73 -11.45
C GLU A 122 22.30 -22.43 -11.52
N GLY A 123 21.36 -22.34 -12.46
CA GLY A 123 20.48 -21.18 -12.60
C GLY A 123 19.62 -20.97 -11.35
N THR A 124 19.10 -22.06 -10.81
CA THR A 124 18.33 -22.06 -9.56
C THR A 124 19.19 -21.67 -8.37
N ALA A 125 20.38 -22.25 -8.22
CA ALA A 125 21.31 -21.91 -7.14
C ALA A 125 21.68 -20.42 -7.15
N ARG A 126 21.88 -19.83 -8.34
CA ARG A 126 22.17 -18.40 -8.53
C ARG A 126 20.96 -17.51 -8.19
N GLU A 127 19.75 -17.91 -8.57
CA GLU A 127 18.51 -17.20 -8.19
C GLU A 127 18.31 -17.20 -6.66
N VAL A 128 18.57 -18.34 -5.99
CA VAL A 128 18.52 -18.45 -4.53
C VAL A 128 19.61 -17.60 -3.87
N ALA A 129 20.84 -17.61 -4.40
CA ALA A 129 21.93 -16.77 -3.91
C ALA A 129 21.57 -15.27 -3.98
N ALA A 130 21.02 -14.82 -5.11
CA ALA A 130 20.56 -13.44 -5.28
C ALA A 130 19.39 -13.09 -4.33
N ALA A 131 18.51 -14.06 -4.04
CA ALA A 131 17.46 -13.89 -3.05
C ALA A 131 18.05 -13.69 -1.63
N LEU A 132 19.05 -14.48 -1.26
CA LEU A 132 19.75 -14.36 0.03
C LEU A 132 20.52 -13.04 0.14
N ASP A 133 21.27 -12.65 -0.89
CA ASP A 133 22.15 -11.48 -0.88
C ASP A 133 21.34 -10.19 -0.66
N ALA A 134 20.26 -10.00 -1.42
CA ALA A 134 19.38 -8.84 -1.18
C ALA A 134 18.54 -8.98 0.11
N GLY A 135 18.46 -10.18 0.71
CA GLY A 135 17.79 -10.40 1.99
C GLY A 135 18.65 -9.91 3.13
N LEU A 136 19.96 -10.18 3.03
CA LEU A 136 20.99 -9.62 3.90
C LEU A 136 21.05 -8.09 3.79
N GLU A 137 20.96 -7.54 2.58
CA GLU A 137 20.92 -6.08 2.38
C GLU A 137 19.71 -5.42 3.06
N GLU A 138 18.50 -5.99 2.92
CA GLU A 138 17.29 -5.46 3.59
C GLU A 138 17.34 -5.67 5.12
N LEU A 139 18.08 -6.68 5.61
CA LEU A 139 18.36 -6.84 7.05
C LEU A 139 19.38 -5.82 7.56
N ASP A 140 20.36 -5.42 6.75
CA ASP A 140 21.37 -4.43 7.14
C ASP A 140 20.83 -2.99 7.17
N ASP A 141 19.68 -2.73 6.55
CA ASP A 141 18.96 -1.47 6.70
C ASP A 141 18.33 -1.32 8.10
N ARG A 142 19.00 -0.52 8.94
CA ARG A 142 18.53 -0.18 10.30
C ARG A 142 17.24 0.64 10.34
N ALA A 143 16.84 1.27 9.24
CA ALA A 143 15.57 2.00 9.18
C ALA A 143 14.36 1.05 9.06
N THR A 144 14.58 -0.19 8.62
CA THR A 144 13.52 -1.19 8.47
C THR A 144 13.28 -1.92 9.80
N ASP A 145 12.01 -2.11 10.16
CA ASP A 145 11.60 -2.89 11.33
C ASP A 145 12.13 -4.34 11.25
N PRO A 146 12.78 -4.88 12.31
CA PRO A 146 13.35 -6.23 12.33
C PRO A 146 12.39 -7.33 11.91
N ARG A 147 11.12 -7.27 12.39
CA ARG A 147 10.10 -8.25 12.03
C ARG A 147 9.85 -8.22 10.52
N THR A 148 9.66 -7.03 9.98
CA THR A 148 9.39 -6.82 8.56
C THR A 148 10.54 -7.29 7.68
N ALA A 149 11.79 -7.00 8.05
CA ALA A 149 12.98 -7.45 7.33
C ALA A 149 13.08 -8.99 7.27
N VAL A 150 12.90 -9.67 8.41
CA VAL A 150 12.94 -11.15 8.49
C VAL A 150 11.83 -11.78 7.65
N ILE A 151 10.60 -11.27 7.75
CA ILE A 151 9.47 -11.79 6.97
C ILE A 151 9.68 -11.53 5.48
N ALA A 152 10.19 -10.36 5.09
CA ALA A 152 10.48 -10.03 3.70
C ALA A 152 11.54 -10.96 3.11
N CYS A 153 12.61 -11.24 3.85
CA CYS A 153 13.63 -12.20 3.44
C CYS A 153 13.04 -13.61 3.22
N TRP A 154 12.19 -14.09 4.15
CA TRP A 154 11.53 -15.38 4.00
C TRP A 154 10.65 -15.44 2.75
N VAL A 155 9.86 -14.40 2.50
CA VAL A 155 9.00 -14.33 1.30
C VAL A 155 9.82 -14.36 0.01
N ARG A 156 10.99 -13.72 -0.02
CA ARG A 156 11.88 -13.77 -1.20
C ARG A 156 12.45 -15.16 -1.45
N LEU A 157 12.67 -15.97 -0.41
CA LEU A 157 13.01 -17.39 -0.58
C LEU A 157 11.83 -18.21 -1.14
N GLU A 158 10.60 -17.94 -0.72
CA GLU A 158 9.42 -18.58 -1.33
C GLU A 158 9.27 -18.19 -2.81
N GLU A 159 9.57 -16.94 -3.15
CA GLU A 159 9.58 -16.47 -4.54
C GLU A 159 10.68 -17.14 -5.37
N ALA A 160 11.87 -17.33 -4.79
CA ALA A 160 12.95 -18.09 -5.43
C ALA A 160 12.54 -19.57 -5.62
N ALA A 161 11.83 -20.18 -4.67
CA ALA A 161 11.29 -21.53 -4.80
C ALA A 161 10.27 -21.64 -5.95
N ALA A 162 9.36 -20.68 -6.04
CA ALA A 162 8.42 -20.60 -7.15
C ALA A 162 9.12 -20.32 -8.50
N GLY A 163 10.16 -19.47 -8.48
CA GLY A 163 11.03 -19.18 -9.62
C GLY A 163 11.74 -20.42 -10.14
N ALA A 164 12.26 -21.25 -9.24
CA ALA A 164 12.87 -22.54 -9.51
C ALA A 164 11.89 -23.60 -10.05
N GLY A 165 10.58 -23.34 -9.97
CA GLY A 165 9.56 -24.27 -10.45
C GLY A 165 9.14 -25.32 -9.44
N VAL A 166 9.47 -25.15 -8.15
CA VAL A 166 8.99 -26.05 -7.08
C VAL A 166 7.49 -25.84 -6.91
N PRO A 167 6.64 -26.83 -7.23
CA PRO A 167 5.20 -26.67 -7.10
C PRO A 167 4.82 -26.54 -5.63
N ARG A 168 3.81 -25.72 -5.34
CA ARG A 168 3.19 -25.69 -4.01
C ARG A 168 2.03 -26.68 -3.98
N LEU A 169 2.09 -27.63 -3.06
CA LEU A 169 1.08 -28.67 -2.83
C LEU A 169 -0.02 -28.17 -1.91
N ALA A 170 -1.18 -28.82 -1.97
CA ALA A 170 -2.28 -28.56 -1.06
C ALA A 170 -1.85 -28.90 0.38
N GLY A 171 -1.94 -27.92 1.28
CA GLY A 171 -1.53 -28.09 2.68
C GLY A 171 -0.09 -27.68 2.99
N ASP A 172 0.73 -27.32 1.99
CA ASP A 172 2.11 -26.90 2.24
C ASP A 172 2.19 -25.64 3.12
N THR A 173 2.94 -25.75 4.21
CA THR A 173 3.38 -24.58 4.96
C THR A 173 4.45 -23.81 4.18
N PRO A 174 4.66 -22.52 4.49
CA PRO A 174 5.81 -21.75 4.01
C PRO A 174 7.15 -22.49 4.10
N THR A 175 7.36 -23.19 5.22
CA THR A 175 8.59 -23.95 5.51
C THR A 175 8.69 -25.20 4.65
N ASP A 176 7.59 -25.88 4.36
CA ASP A 176 7.61 -27.08 3.51
C ASP A 176 8.04 -26.76 2.07
N LEU A 177 7.57 -25.64 1.54
CA LEU A 177 7.94 -25.19 0.19
C LEU A 177 9.46 -24.92 0.09
N VAL A 178 10.00 -24.12 1.01
CA VAL A 178 11.42 -23.75 1.01
C VAL A 178 12.31 -24.95 1.35
N SER A 179 11.87 -25.81 2.27
CA SER A 179 12.59 -27.05 2.60
C SER A 179 12.66 -28.01 1.42
N ARG A 180 11.59 -28.12 0.62
CA ARG A 180 11.59 -28.94 -0.59
C ARG A 180 12.51 -28.38 -1.68
N LEU A 181 12.58 -27.06 -1.83
CA LEU A 181 13.56 -26.43 -2.72
C LEU A 181 14.99 -26.80 -2.31
N LEU A 182 15.33 -26.63 -1.03
CA LEU A 182 16.70 -26.73 -0.55
C LEU A 182 17.19 -28.17 -0.34
N ARG A 183 16.28 -29.11 -0.05
CA ARG A 183 16.57 -30.55 0.02
C ARG A 183 16.89 -31.14 -1.36
N GLY A 184 16.64 -30.38 -2.42
CA GLY A 184 16.75 -30.84 -3.79
C GLY A 184 15.56 -31.70 -4.16
N ASP A 185 14.76 -31.22 -5.11
CA ASP A 185 13.76 -32.03 -5.77
C ASP A 185 14.33 -32.40 -7.15
N PRO A 186 14.69 -33.68 -7.38
CA PRO A 186 15.19 -34.15 -8.67
C PRO A 186 14.23 -33.85 -9.81
N SER A 187 12.92 -33.81 -9.53
CA SER A 187 11.88 -33.49 -10.53
C SER A 187 11.82 -32.00 -10.86
N ALA A 188 12.31 -31.14 -9.97
CA ALA A 188 12.52 -29.70 -10.20
C ALA A 188 13.93 -29.39 -10.71
N GLY A 189 14.82 -30.39 -10.82
CA GLY A 189 16.20 -30.21 -11.28
C GLY A 189 17.07 -29.42 -10.30
N VAL A 190 16.72 -29.42 -9.01
CA VAL A 190 17.44 -28.68 -7.97
C VAL A 190 18.26 -29.68 -7.15
N PRO A 191 19.59 -29.54 -7.06
CA PRO A 191 20.42 -30.38 -6.20
C PRO A 191 20.09 -30.10 -4.74
N ALA A 192 20.53 -30.93 -3.80
CA ALA A 192 20.49 -30.54 -2.39
C ALA A 192 21.46 -29.37 -2.20
N ILE A 193 20.92 -28.16 -1.99
CA ILE A 193 21.73 -26.93 -2.00
C ILE A 193 22.28 -26.62 -0.61
N VAL A 194 21.57 -27.05 0.46
CA VAL A 194 21.83 -26.62 1.84
C VAL A 194 21.47 -27.74 2.82
N SER A 195 22.21 -27.81 3.93
CA SER A 195 21.84 -28.60 5.09
C SER A 195 20.45 -28.22 5.65
N ALA A 196 19.68 -29.23 6.06
CA ALA A 196 18.37 -29.02 6.66
C ALA A 196 18.45 -28.24 7.98
N ASP A 197 19.56 -28.32 8.69
CA ASP A 197 19.76 -27.73 10.01
C ASP A 197 19.88 -26.20 9.94
N VAL A 198 20.64 -25.66 8.98
CA VAL A 198 20.79 -24.21 8.79
C VAL A 198 19.47 -23.57 8.35
N LEU A 199 18.71 -24.25 7.49
CA LEU A 199 17.36 -23.81 7.14
C LEU A 199 16.41 -23.84 8.34
N ALA A 200 16.48 -24.88 9.18
CA ALA A 200 15.65 -24.99 10.37
C ALA A 200 15.90 -23.84 11.36
N GLU A 201 17.16 -23.42 11.51
CA GLU A 201 17.54 -22.25 12.31
C GLU A 201 16.88 -20.97 11.76
N PHE A 202 16.98 -20.70 10.46
CA PHE A 202 16.34 -19.53 9.86
C PHE A 202 14.80 -19.61 9.93
N ALA A 203 14.21 -20.78 9.68
CA ALA A 203 12.77 -21.02 9.80
C ALA A 203 12.26 -20.81 11.24
N HIS A 204 13.08 -21.12 12.24
CA HIS A 204 12.79 -20.81 13.63
C HIS A 204 12.72 -19.30 13.86
N VAL A 205 13.72 -18.55 13.38
CA VAL A 205 13.74 -17.08 13.50
C VAL A 205 12.55 -16.44 12.77
N TYR A 206 12.21 -16.93 11.58
CA TYR A 206 11.02 -16.48 10.84
C TYR A 206 9.72 -16.71 11.63
N ARG A 207 9.52 -17.91 12.18
CA ARG A 207 8.33 -18.21 12.98
C ARG A 207 8.27 -17.37 14.24
N LYS A 208 9.41 -17.18 14.92
CA LYS A 208 9.54 -16.29 16.08
C LYS A 208 9.14 -14.86 15.72
N ALA A 209 9.66 -14.30 14.63
CA ALA A 209 9.32 -12.95 14.20
C ALA A 209 7.83 -12.81 13.81
N ARG A 210 7.28 -13.79 13.10
CA ARG A 210 5.89 -13.80 12.61
C ARG A 210 4.86 -13.91 13.74
N TYR A 211 5.12 -14.75 14.73
CA TYR A 211 4.18 -15.04 15.81
C TYR A 211 4.53 -14.33 17.13
N ALA A 212 5.55 -13.46 17.13
CA ALA A 212 5.87 -12.64 18.28
C ALA A 212 4.71 -11.69 18.63
N THR A 213 4.24 -11.77 19.87
CA THR A 213 3.23 -10.85 20.44
C THR A 213 3.80 -9.51 20.86
N ARG A 214 5.09 -9.47 21.21
CA ARG A 214 5.85 -8.24 21.53
C ARG A 214 6.66 -7.77 20.33
N GLU A 215 7.19 -6.55 20.38
CA GLU A 215 8.13 -6.05 19.36
C GLU A 215 9.31 -6.99 19.20
N VAL A 216 9.77 -7.14 17.96
CA VAL A 216 10.92 -7.98 17.62
C VAL A 216 12.17 -7.12 17.74
N ASP A 217 13.10 -7.58 18.56
CA ASP A 217 14.33 -6.88 18.88
C ASP A 217 15.42 -7.06 17.81
N GLU A 218 16.45 -6.21 17.91
CA GLU A 218 17.63 -6.28 17.06
C GLU A 218 18.39 -7.61 17.19
N HIS A 219 18.30 -8.26 18.35
CA HIS A 219 18.87 -9.60 18.54
C HIS A 219 18.25 -10.63 17.60
N THR A 220 16.94 -10.57 17.35
CA THR A 220 16.28 -11.45 16.36
C THR A 220 16.75 -11.14 14.94
N ARG A 221 17.07 -9.87 14.63
CA ARG A 221 17.70 -9.48 13.35
C ARG A 221 19.09 -10.08 13.21
N ASP A 222 19.91 -10.02 14.27
CA ASP A 222 21.25 -10.62 14.30
C ASP A 222 21.21 -12.13 14.12
N GLN A 223 20.25 -12.82 14.77
CA GLN A 223 20.02 -14.25 14.58
C GLN A 223 19.66 -14.57 13.12
N ALA A 224 18.76 -13.80 12.51
CA ALA A 224 18.41 -13.96 11.10
C ALA A 224 19.62 -13.77 10.17
N ARG A 225 20.39 -12.70 10.41
CA ARG A 225 21.60 -12.36 9.67
C ARG A 225 22.65 -13.47 9.76
N ALA A 226 22.89 -14.01 10.96
CA ALA A 226 23.83 -15.10 11.15
C ALA A 226 23.39 -16.37 10.41
N ALA A 227 22.12 -16.75 10.52
CA ALA A 227 21.57 -17.93 9.83
C ALA A 227 21.65 -17.78 8.30
N LEU A 228 21.33 -16.60 7.75
CA LEU A 228 21.42 -16.34 6.31
C LEU A 228 22.86 -16.33 5.78
N ARG A 229 23.83 -15.84 6.55
CA ARG A 229 25.25 -15.90 6.17
C ARG A 229 25.75 -17.34 6.12
N ARG A 230 25.35 -18.18 7.08
CA ARG A 230 25.65 -19.62 7.06
C ARG A 230 25.03 -20.29 5.83
N LEU A 231 23.75 -19.99 5.57
CA LEU A 231 23.00 -20.47 4.41
C LEU A 231 23.68 -20.11 3.08
N ARG A 232 24.18 -18.87 2.98
CA ARG A 232 24.92 -18.38 1.82
C ARG A 232 26.28 -19.05 1.63
N GLY A 233 26.96 -19.34 2.74
CA GLY A 233 28.25 -20.04 2.76
C GLY A 233 28.14 -21.48 2.26
N GLU A 234 27.15 -22.24 2.75
CA GLU A 234 26.90 -23.61 2.27
C GLU A 234 26.53 -23.63 0.79
N LEU A 235 25.64 -22.72 0.36
CA LEU A 235 25.28 -22.56 -1.05
C LEU A 235 26.50 -22.25 -1.94
N ALA A 236 27.42 -21.40 -1.47
CA ALA A 236 28.64 -21.09 -2.22
C ALA A 236 29.59 -22.30 -2.33
N ALA A 237 29.70 -23.10 -1.25
CA ALA A 237 30.50 -24.32 -1.26
C ALA A 237 29.94 -25.35 -2.26
N VAL A 238 28.62 -25.54 -2.30
CA VAL A 238 27.96 -26.47 -3.24
C VAL A 238 28.14 -26.04 -4.69
N VAL A 239 28.05 -24.73 -4.98
CA VAL A 239 28.30 -24.21 -6.33
C VAL A 239 29.76 -24.43 -6.75
N ALA A 240 30.71 -24.19 -5.86
CA ALA A 240 32.14 -24.37 -6.15
C ALA A 240 32.51 -25.85 -6.40
N ASP A 241 31.87 -26.79 -5.70
CA ASP A 241 32.08 -28.24 -5.89
C ASP A 241 31.51 -28.71 -7.23
N ALA A 242 30.33 -28.21 -7.62
CA ALA A 242 29.71 -28.50 -8.92
C ALA A 242 30.54 -27.98 -10.11
N ASP A 243 31.17 -26.81 -9.99
CA ASP A 243 32.07 -26.26 -11.01
C ASP A 243 33.38 -27.09 -11.15
N ALA A 244 33.78 -27.81 -10.09
CA ALA A 244 34.98 -28.65 -10.10
C ALA A 244 34.76 -30.04 -10.72
N GLU A 245 33.52 -30.53 -10.74
CA GLU A 245 33.17 -31.90 -11.18
C GLU A 245 32.79 -32.01 -12.67
N VAL A 246 32.83 -30.91 -13.44
CA VAL A 246 32.66 -30.91 -14.90
C VAL A 246 34.03 -30.90 -15.60
N PRO A 247 34.62 -32.07 -15.95
CA PRO A 247 35.81 -32.10 -16.80
C PRO A 247 35.45 -31.75 -18.26
N ALA A 248 36.34 -31.00 -18.90
CA ALA A 248 36.28 -30.53 -20.29
C ALA A 248 36.25 -31.67 -21.33
#